data_AF-A0A6B3GQK5-F1
#
_entry.id   AF-A0A6B3GQK5-F1
#
_cell.length_a   1.000
_cell.length_b   1.000
_cell.length_c   1.000
_cell.angle_alpha   90.00
_cell.angle_beta   90.00
_cell.angle_gamma   90.00
#
_symmetry.space_group_name_H-M   'P 1'
#
loop_
_entity.id
_entity.type
_entity.pdbx_description
1 polymer ?
#
loop_
_entity_poly.entity_id
_entity_poly.type
_entity_poly.pdbx_seq_one_letter_code
_entity_poly.pdbx_strand_id
1 'polypeptide(L)'
;LNANNQQKGVDSLIRTDLESLARHRAISDAALVGGDEDLVSAVEAAQGYGARVHLWGIEAGEGRNQAEPLLWEVDSQRTFDLDFCRPYVTRRPVTMYEDDTPAPSREDVRFVGAQIAAAWLAARGRESLADLLPGHPYLPGSVDQDLLVEAERLLQHSLRGHAHLRRALRDGFWQHLQAQY
;
A
#
# COMPACT_ATOMS: atom_id res chain seq x y z
N LEU A 1 -0.50 -13.50 -0.80
CA LEU A 1 -1.14 -12.66 -1.84
C LEU A 1 -1.94 -11.55 -1.15
N ASN A 2 -1.36 -10.37 -0.98
CA ASN A 2 -1.99 -9.32 -0.18
C ASN A 2 -2.94 -8.47 -1.04
N ALA A 3 -4.24 -8.64 -0.80
CA ALA A 3 -5.32 -7.65 -0.73
C ALA A 3 -5.57 -6.59 -1.82
N ASN A 4 -4.55 -6.04 -2.48
CA ASN A 4 -4.67 -4.77 -3.17
C ASN A 4 -4.27 -4.74 -4.64
N ASN A 5 -3.79 -5.81 -5.28
CA ASN A 5 -3.23 -5.73 -6.66
C ASN A 5 -2.15 -4.64 -6.86
N GLN A 6 -1.75 -3.90 -5.81
CA GLN A 6 -0.73 -2.84 -5.82
C GLN A 6 0.67 -3.38 -5.52
N GLN A 7 0.78 -4.58 -4.95
CA GLN A 7 2.05 -5.27 -4.72
C GLN A 7 2.42 -6.27 -5.82
N LYS A 8 1.57 -6.50 -6.83
CA LYS A 8 1.96 -7.31 -7.99
C LYS A 8 2.79 -6.44 -8.92
N GLY A 9 4.07 -6.76 -9.09
CA GLY A 9 4.98 -6.10 -10.03
C GLY A 9 5.83 -4.98 -9.43
N VAL A 10 5.80 -4.75 -8.11
CA VAL A 10 6.70 -3.77 -7.46
C VAL A 10 8.16 -4.21 -7.60
N ASP A 11 8.42 -5.51 -7.43
CA ASP A 11 9.67 -6.20 -7.74
C ASP A 11 10.17 -5.89 -9.17
N SER A 12 9.26 -5.97 -10.15
CA SER A 12 9.57 -5.70 -11.55
C SER A 12 9.84 -4.22 -11.83
N LEU A 13 9.17 -3.30 -11.12
CA LEU A 13 9.44 -1.86 -11.19
C LEU A 13 10.81 -1.54 -10.55
N ILE A 14 11.10 -2.10 -9.37
CA ILE A 14 12.40 -1.93 -8.70
C ILE A 14 13.53 -2.42 -9.60
N ARG A 15 13.38 -3.60 -10.22
CA ARG A 15 14.35 -4.11 -11.19
C ARG A 15 14.56 -3.14 -12.35
N THR A 16 13.46 -2.69 -12.97
CA THR A 16 13.52 -1.81 -14.14
C THR A 16 14.23 -0.49 -13.81
N ASP A 17 13.91 0.12 -12.66
CA ASP A 17 14.52 1.37 -12.23
C ASP A 17 16.00 1.20 -11.90
N LEU A 18 16.34 0.17 -11.12
CA LEU A 18 17.71 -0.09 -10.71
C LEU A 18 18.61 -0.43 -11.90
N GLU A 19 18.12 -1.26 -12.82
CA GLU A 19 18.80 -1.58 -14.07
C GLU A 19 19.02 -0.33 -14.93
N SER A 20 17.98 0.49 -15.11
CA SER A 20 18.06 1.71 -15.91
C SER A 20 19.10 2.69 -15.36
N LEU A 21 19.06 2.94 -14.04
CA LEU A 21 20.01 3.82 -13.37
C LEU A 21 21.46 3.31 -13.50
N ALA A 22 21.68 2.01 -13.30
CA ALA A 22 23.00 1.39 -13.42
C ALA A 22 23.50 1.40 -14.87
N ARG A 23 22.66 1.00 -15.82
CA ARG A 23 22.97 0.97 -17.26
C ARG A 23 23.35 2.34 -17.81
N HIS A 24 22.67 3.39 -17.36
CA HIS A 24 22.99 4.77 -17.74
C HIS A 24 24.11 5.39 -16.90
N ARG A 25 24.70 4.63 -15.97
CA ARG A 25 25.73 5.09 -15.03
C ARG A 25 25.31 6.34 -14.25
N ALA A 26 24.01 6.44 -13.97
CA ALA A 26 23.46 7.51 -13.15
C ALA A 26 23.79 7.28 -11.66
N ILE A 27 24.08 6.04 -11.27
CA ILE A 27 24.51 5.64 -9.94
C ILE A 27 25.73 4.73 -10.00
N SER A 28 26.57 4.78 -8.96
CA SER A 28 27.65 3.81 -8.70
C SER A 28 27.28 2.82 -7.59
N ASP A 29 26.41 3.22 -6.67
CA ASP A 29 26.02 2.46 -5.50
C ASP A 29 24.51 2.62 -5.27
N ALA A 30 23.85 1.55 -4.84
CA ALA A 30 22.44 1.52 -4.51
C ALA A 30 22.23 0.94 -3.11
N ALA A 31 21.45 1.61 -2.27
CA ALA A 31 20.94 1.04 -1.04
C ALA A 31 19.55 0.43 -1.32
N LEU A 32 19.45 -0.90 -1.27
CA LEU A 32 18.20 -1.62 -1.48
C LEU A 32 17.60 -1.99 -0.13
N VAL A 33 16.44 -1.43 0.21
CA VAL A 33 15.73 -1.77 1.44
C VAL A 33 14.71 -2.86 1.16
N GLY A 34 14.94 -4.06 1.67
CA GLY A 34 14.09 -5.21 1.39
C GLY A 34 14.64 -6.54 1.90
N GLY A 35 13.95 -7.63 1.56
CA GLY A 35 14.33 -8.99 1.96
C GLY A 35 13.72 -10.10 1.11
N ASP A 36 13.09 -9.76 -0.01
CA ASP A 36 12.40 -10.70 -0.89
C ASP A 36 13.39 -11.33 -1.89
N GLU A 37 13.29 -12.65 -2.10
CA GLU A 37 14.12 -13.40 -3.04
C GLU A 37 13.93 -12.92 -4.48
N ASP A 38 12.75 -12.41 -4.83
CA ASP A 38 12.44 -11.90 -6.17
C ASP A 38 13.33 -10.71 -6.59
N LEU A 39 13.93 -10.02 -5.60
CA LEU A 39 14.85 -8.90 -5.84
C LEU A 39 16.24 -9.33 -6.31
N VAL A 40 16.61 -10.61 -6.22
CA VAL A 40 17.92 -11.12 -6.68
C VAL A 40 18.17 -10.69 -8.13
N SER A 41 17.18 -10.85 -9.00
CA SER A 41 17.29 -10.47 -10.42
C SER A 41 17.52 -8.97 -10.64
N ALA A 42 17.07 -8.11 -9.71
CA ALA A 42 17.35 -6.69 -9.76
C ALA A 42 18.80 -6.37 -9.38
N VAL A 43 19.32 -7.06 -8.36
CA VAL A 43 20.70 -6.91 -7.90
C VAL A 43 21.67 -7.35 -8.99
N GLU A 44 21.46 -8.55 -9.55
CA GLU A 44 22.27 -9.10 -10.65
C GLU A 44 22.33 -8.14 -11.85
N ALA A 45 21.17 -7.59 -12.25
CA ALA A 45 21.08 -6.67 -13.38
C ALA A 45 21.88 -5.39 -13.13
N ALA A 46 21.79 -4.81 -11.93
CA ALA A 46 22.49 -3.59 -11.57
C ALA A 46 24.02 -3.78 -11.55
N GLN A 47 24.46 -4.86 -10.91
CA GLN A 47 25.87 -5.25 -10.81
C GLN A 47 26.45 -5.59 -12.19
N GLY A 48 25.66 -6.17 -13.08
CA GLY A 48 26.03 -6.41 -14.48
C GLY A 48 26.42 -5.13 -15.24
N TYR A 49 25.93 -3.96 -14.82
CA TYR A 49 26.33 -2.65 -15.35
C TYR A 49 27.37 -1.91 -14.48
N GLY A 50 27.86 -2.55 -13.41
CA GLY A 50 28.95 -2.06 -12.56
C GLY A 50 28.51 -1.24 -11.34
N ALA A 51 27.20 -1.17 -11.04
CA ALA A 51 26.71 -0.56 -9.81
C ALA A 51 26.82 -1.55 -8.63
N ARG A 52 27.27 -1.09 -7.47
CA ARG A 52 27.27 -1.88 -6.23
C ARG A 52 25.92 -1.79 -5.55
N VAL A 53 25.47 -2.89 -4.96
CA VAL A 53 24.19 -2.95 -4.26
C VAL A 53 24.40 -3.34 -2.80
N HIS A 54 23.88 -2.52 -1.91
CA HIS A 54 23.96 -2.71 -0.47
C HIS A 54 22.57 -2.97 0.09
N LEU A 55 22.35 -4.16 0.66
CA LEU A 55 21.06 -4.56 1.19
C LEU A 55 20.87 -4.06 2.62
N TRP A 56 19.79 -3.33 2.85
CA TRP A 56 19.43 -2.79 4.14
C TRP A 56 18.15 -3.48 4.64
N GLY A 57 18.29 -4.28 5.69
CA GLY A 57 17.18 -4.96 6.36
C GLY A 57 16.67 -4.18 7.58
N ILE A 58 15.53 -4.59 8.10
CA ILE A 58 15.02 -4.15 9.40
C ILE A 58 15.06 -5.37 10.32
N GLU A 59 15.53 -5.21 11.55
CA GLU A 59 15.55 -6.26 12.55
C GLU A 59 14.15 -6.88 12.72
N ALA A 60 14.08 -8.20 12.57
CA ALA A 60 12.85 -8.95 12.77
C ALA A 60 12.68 -9.30 14.25
N GLY A 61 11.45 -9.28 14.75
CA GLY A 61 11.15 -9.68 16.13
C GLY A 61 11.50 -11.15 16.41
N GLU A 62 11.39 -12.03 15.42
CA GLU A 62 11.85 -13.42 15.46
C GLU A 62 12.42 -13.82 14.10
N GLY A 63 13.54 -14.55 14.10
CA GLY A 63 14.18 -15.09 12.90
C GLY A 63 14.80 -14.03 11.98
N ARG A 64 14.96 -14.38 10.70
CA ARG A 64 15.45 -13.49 9.64
C ARG A 64 14.33 -13.20 8.65
N ASN A 65 14.23 -11.95 8.21
CA ASN A 65 13.27 -11.49 7.21
C ASN A 65 13.93 -11.15 5.85
N GLN A 66 15.14 -11.66 5.61
CA GLN A 66 15.90 -11.47 4.38
C GLN A 66 16.27 -12.82 3.79
N ALA A 67 15.86 -13.06 2.55
CA ALA A 67 16.13 -14.28 1.81
C ALA A 67 17.64 -14.55 1.67
N GLU A 68 18.05 -15.79 1.89
CA GLU A 68 19.46 -16.20 1.78
C GLU A 68 20.07 -15.94 0.40
N PRO A 69 19.39 -16.25 -0.73
CA PRO A 69 19.92 -15.96 -2.06
C PRO A 69 20.22 -14.47 -2.26
N LEU A 70 19.36 -13.60 -1.74
CA LEU A 70 19.57 -12.14 -1.85
C LEU A 70 20.80 -11.69 -1.07
N LEU A 71 21.08 -12.30 0.07
CA LEU A 71 22.25 -11.98 0.89
C LEU A 71 23.55 -12.49 0.28
N TRP A 72 23.49 -13.54 -0.55
CA TRP A 72 24.64 -14.02 -1.30
C TRP A 72 24.98 -13.12 -2.48
N GLU A 73 23.97 -12.47 -3.09
CA GLU A 73 24.15 -11.66 -4.29
C GLU A 73 24.67 -10.24 -4.01
N VAL A 74 24.28 -9.65 -2.88
CA VAL A 74 24.56 -8.23 -2.58
C VAL A 74 26.01 -7.98 -2.16
N ASP A 75 26.55 -6.80 -2.49
CA ASP A 75 27.93 -6.43 -2.17
C ASP A 75 28.17 -6.23 -0.67
N SER A 76 27.17 -5.71 0.05
CA SER A 76 27.22 -5.60 1.51
C SER A 76 25.82 -5.59 2.13
N GLN A 77 25.74 -5.92 3.41
CA GLN A 77 24.49 -5.93 4.17
C GLN A 77 24.58 -5.02 5.39
N ARG A 78 23.46 -4.37 5.72
CA ARG A 78 23.24 -3.66 6.99
C ARG A 78 21.84 -3.97 7.50
N THR A 79 21.66 -3.86 8.80
CA THR A 79 20.36 -4.03 9.45
C THR A 79 20.10 -2.84 10.35
N PHE A 80 18.94 -2.23 10.20
CA PHE A 80 18.43 -1.26 11.16
C PHE A 80 17.88 -2.00 12.37
N ASP A 81 18.34 -1.62 13.55
CA ASP A 81 17.79 -2.14 14.80
C ASP A 81 16.34 -1.64 15.00
N LEU A 82 15.58 -2.41 15.77
CA LEU A 82 14.16 -2.12 15.99
C LEU A 82 13.97 -0.78 16.73
N ASP A 83 14.89 -0.44 17.63
CA ASP A 83 14.84 0.79 18.42
C ASP A 83 15.08 2.05 17.58
N PHE A 84 15.91 1.97 16.54
CA PHE A 84 16.08 3.01 15.53
C PHE A 84 14.81 3.19 14.70
N CYS A 85 14.15 2.10 14.29
CA CYS A 85 12.96 2.18 13.46
C CYS A 85 11.71 2.66 14.21
N ARG A 86 11.57 2.30 15.49
CA ARG A 86 10.40 2.63 16.34
C ARG A 86 9.91 4.09 16.26
N PRO A 87 10.76 5.13 16.35
CA PRO A 87 10.29 6.52 16.26
C PRO A 87 9.82 6.94 14.86
N TYR A 88 10.20 6.23 13.80
CA TYR A 88 9.91 6.61 12.41
C TYR A 88 8.81 5.78 11.75
N VAL A 89 8.49 4.60 12.31
CA VAL A 89 7.55 3.66 11.72
C VAL A 89 6.39 3.41 12.67
N THR A 90 5.18 3.75 12.25
CA THR A 90 3.96 3.40 12.99
C THR A 90 3.29 2.21 12.31
N ARG A 91 3.04 1.12 13.07
CA ARG A 91 2.28 -0.02 12.55
C ARG A 91 0.89 0.47 12.14
N ARG A 92 0.57 0.36 10.85
CA ARG A 92 -0.80 0.57 10.40
C ARG A 92 -1.66 -0.52 11.04
N PRO A 93 -2.72 -0.20 11.80
CA PRO A 93 -3.60 -1.23 12.34
C PRO A 93 -4.15 -2.04 11.16
N VAL A 94 -3.72 -3.30 11.07
CA VAL A 94 -4.36 -4.29 10.21
C VAL A 94 -5.40 -4.94 11.10
N THR A 95 -6.61 -4.40 11.10
CA THR A 95 -7.77 -5.11 11.63
C THR A 95 -7.98 -6.34 10.76
N MET A 96 -7.48 -7.48 11.25
CA MET A 96 -7.92 -8.78 10.76
C MET A 96 -9.33 -8.95 11.30
N TYR A 97 -10.32 -8.66 10.47
CA TYR A 97 -11.67 -9.10 10.76
C TYR A 97 -11.71 -10.59 10.45
N GLU A 98 -11.78 -11.41 11.50
CA GLU A 98 -12.01 -12.84 11.36
C GLU A 98 -13.33 -13.04 10.59
N ASP A 99 -13.31 -13.91 9.57
CA ASP A 99 -14.42 -14.17 8.63
C ASP A 99 -15.65 -14.86 9.28
N ASP A 100 -15.79 -14.80 10.60
CA ASP A 100 -16.84 -15.50 11.36
C ASP A 100 -18.20 -14.80 11.27
N THR A 101 -18.24 -13.54 10.80
CA THR A 101 -19.49 -12.85 10.46
C THR A 101 -19.85 -13.03 8.99
N PRO A 102 -21.15 -13.24 8.66
CA PRO A 102 -21.59 -13.36 7.27
C PRO A 102 -21.17 -12.13 6.46
N ALA A 103 -20.61 -12.37 5.27
CA ALA A 103 -20.09 -11.31 4.41
C ALA A 103 -21.17 -10.23 4.15
N PRO A 104 -20.84 -8.94 4.29
CA PRO A 104 -21.80 -7.86 4.12
C PRO A 104 -22.29 -7.80 2.69
N SER A 105 -23.59 -7.50 2.51
CA SER A 105 -24.15 -7.40 1.18
C SER A 105 -23.61 -6.17 0.44
N ARG A 106 -23.71 -6.18 -0.89
CA ARG A 106 -23.35 -5.02 -1.71
C ARG A 106 -24.13 -3.76 -1.30
N GLU A 107 -25.38 -3.91 -0.87
CA GLU A 107 -26.23 -2.80 -0.42
C GLU A 107 -25.77 -2.26 0.93
N ASP A 108 -25.41 -3.12 1.88
CA ASP A 108 -24.86 -2.71 3.18
C ASP A 108 -23.58 -1.90 3.01
N VAL A 109 -22.66 -2.39 2.18
CA VAL A 109 -21.40 -1.69 1.90
C VAL A 109 -21.63 -0.35 1.20
N ARG A 110 -22.59 -0.29 0.26
CA ARG A 110 -22.98 0.97 -0.39
C ARG A 110 -23.57 1.95 0.63
N PHE A 111 -24.42 1.48 1.54
CA PHE A 111 -25.01 2.29 2.60
C PHE A 111 -23.94 2.84 3.56
N VAL A 112 -22.97 2.02 3.96
CA VAL A 112 -21.81 2.47 4.74
C VAL A 112 -21.02 3.56 4.01
N GLY A 113 -20.82 3.42 2.70
CA GLY A 113 -20.17 4.46 1.88
C GLY A 113 -20.91 5.79 1.94
N ALA A 114 -22.24 5.78 1.88
CA ALA A 114 -23.06 6.97 2.01
C ALA A 114 -23.01 7.58 3.43
N GLN A 115 -22.99 6.75 4.47
CA GLN A 115 -22.81 7.22 5.86
C GLN A 115 -21.46 7.92 6.06
N ILE A 116 -20.38 7.36 5.53
CA ILE A 116 -19.04 7.95 5.62
C ILE A 116 -18.99 9.27 4.84
N ALA A 117 -19.63 9.35 3.66
CA ALA A 117 -19.75 10.61 2.92
C ALA A 117 -20.49 11.70 3.71
N ALA A 118 -21.57 11.34 4.40
CA ALA A 118 -22.31 12.27 5.26
C ALA A 118 -21.43 12.82 6.39
N ALA A 119 -20.70 11.93 7.08
CA ALA A 119 -19.78 12.31 8.15
C ALA A 119 -18.61 13.17 7.63
N TRP A 120 -18.04 12.81 6.47
CA TRP A 120 -16.98 13.56 5.81
C TRP A 120 -17.42 14.97 5.45
N LEU A 121 -18.63 15.12 4.87
CA LEU A 121 -19.19 16.42 4.51
C LEU A 121 -19.49 17.28 5.75
N ALA A 122 -20.03 16.67 6.82
CA ALA A 122 -20.30 17.36 8.07
C ALA A 122 -19.00 17.88 8.74
N ALA A 123 -17.90 17.11 8.65
CA ALA A 123 -16.63 17.49 9.25
C ALA A 123 -15.85 18.53 8.43
N ARG A 124 -15.94 18.49 7.09
CA ARG A 124 -15.10 19.31 6.19
C ARG A 124 -15.82 20.46 5.48
N GLY A 125 -17.16 20.48 5.54
CA GLY A 125 -17.97 21.52 4.92
C GLY A 125 -18.09 21.41 3.39
N ARG A 126 -18.95 22.25 2.81
CA ARG A 126 -19.29 22.24 1.38
C ARG A 126 -18.18 22.74 0.45
N GLU A 127 -17.25 23.55 0.96
CA GLU A 127 -16.12 24.03 0.16
C GLU A 127 -15.22 22.86 -0.27
N SER A 128 -14.92 21.96 0.67
CA SER A 128 -14.18 20.72 0.40
C SER A 128 -14.87 19.81 -0.63
N LEU A 129 -16.21 19.86 -0.71
CA LEU A 129 -16.98 19.09 -1.71
C LEU A 129 -16.75 19.64 -3.12
N ALA A 130 -16.71 20.98 -3.29
CA ALA A 130 -16.49 21.60 -4.59
C ALA A 130 -15.11 21.24 -5.18
N ASP A 131 -14.09 21.10 -4.33
CA ASP A 131 -12.75 20.66 -4.75
C ASP A 131 -12.70 19.18 -5.12
N LEU A 132 -13.54 18.35 -4.49
CA LEU A 132 -13.55 16.90 -4.68
C LEU A 132 -14.36 16.47 -5.91
N LEU A 133 -15.50 17.12 -6.18
CA LEU A 133 -16.45 16.74 -7.24
C LEU A 133 -15.84 16.61 -8.65
N PRO A 134 -14.92 17.50 -9.11
CA PRO A 134 -14.29 17.36 -10.42
C PRO A 134 -13.52 16.05 -10.62
N GLY A 135 -13.12 15.38 -9.54
CA GLY A 135 -12.41 14.10 -9.57
C GLY A 135 -13.29 12.89 -9.88
N HIS A 136 -14.62 13.02 -9.84
CA HIS A 136 -15.53 11.90 -10.08
C HIS A 136 -15.27 11.21 -11.44
N PRO A 137 -15.21 9.86 -11.50
CA PRO A 137 -15.54 8.89 -10.44
C PRO A 137 -14.34 8.48 -9.56
N TYR A 138 -13.17 9.09 -9.72
CA TYR A 138 -11.95 8.70 -9.03
C TYR A 138 -11.76 9.51 -7.73
N LEU A 139 -11.64 8.81 -6.61
CA LEU A 139 -11.28 9.45 -5.34
C LEU A 139 -9.76 9.67 -5.28
N PRO A 140 -9.30 10.82 -4.74
CA PRO A 140 -7.90 11.01 -4.39
C PRO A 140 -7.43 9.89 -3.44
N GLY A 141 -6.17 9.45 -3.61
CA GLY A 141 -5.65 8.28 -2.91
C GLY A 141 -5.79 8.34 -1.38
N SER A 142 -5.58 9.52 -0.77
CA SER A 142 -5.77 9.70 0.67
C SER A 142 -7.23 9.52 1.10
N VAL A 143 -8.17 10.13 0.38
CA VAL A 143 -9.62 10.01 0.67
C VAL A 143 -10.11 8.58 0.47
N ASP A 144 -9.64 7.90 -0.57
CA ASP A 144 -9.98 6.49 -0.82
C ASP A 144 -9.47 5.56 0.28
N GLN A 145 -8.25 5.81 0.76
CA GLN A 145 -7.68 5.04 1.87
C GLN A 145 -8.45 5.27 3.17
N ASP A 146 -8.79 6.51 3.50
CA ASP A 146 -9.58 6.84 4.69
C ASP A 146 -10.97 6.20 4.62
N LEU A 147 -11.63 6.29 3.46
CA LEU A 147 -12.94 5.66 3.20
C LEU A 147 -12.88 4.14 3.42
N LEU A 148 -11.88 3.46 2.88
CA LEU A 148 -11.73 2.01 3.04
C LEU A 148 -11.46 1.61 4.49
N VAL A 149 -10.57 2.33 5.19
CA VAL A 149 -10.26 2.04 6.60
C VAL A 149 -11.50 2.20 7.47
N GLU A 150 -12.25 3.29 7.28
CA GLU A 150 -13.45 3.55 8.08
C GLU A 150 -14.59 2.58 7.74
N ALA A 151 -14.73 2.19 6.47
CA ALA A 151 -15.73 1.20 6.07
C ALA A 151 -15.44 -0.17 6.68
N GLU A 152 -14.18 -0.64 6.63
CA GLU A 152 -13.78 -1.88 7.27
C GLU A 152 -14.03 -1.82 8.79
N ARG A 153 -13.78 -0.66 9.42
CA ARG A 153 -14.10 -0.40 10.84
C ARG A 153 -15.60 -0.50 11.14
N LEU A 154 -16.46 0.05 10.32
CA LEU A 154 -17.91 0.01 10.55
C LEU A 154 -18.51 -1.37 10.27
N LEU A 155 -18.03 -2.03 9.21
CA LEU A 155 -18.52 -3.34 8.78
C LEU A 155 -17.99 -4.48 9.64
N GLN A 156 -16.92 -4.23 10.40
CA GLN A 156 -16.14 -5.27 11.07
C GLN A 156 -15.78 -6.41 10.09
N HIS A 157 -15.48 -6.06 8.84
CA HIS A 157 -15.18 -7.02 7.77
C HIS A 157 -14.16 -6.43 6.78
N SER A 158 -13.26 -7.28 6.27
CA SER A 158 -12.21 -6.89 5.35
C SER A 158 -12.74 -6.74 3.91
N LEU A 159 -12.59 -5.55 3.33
CA LEU A 159 -12.96 -5.30 1.92
C LEU A 159 -11.81 -5.63 0.94
N ARG A 160 -10.67 -6.06 1.48
CA ARG A 160 -9.49 -6.50 0.73
C ARG A 160 -9.81 -7.73 -0.11
N GLY A 161 -9.35 -7.77 -1.36
CA GLY A 161 -9.71 -8.84 -2.31
C GLY A 161 -11.14 -8.76 -2.86
N HIS A 162 -12.06 -8.03 -2.22
CA HIS A 162 -13.45 -7.88 -2.63
C HIS A 162 -13.65 -6.64 -3.54
N ALA A 163 -13.17 -6.72 -4.79
CA ALA A 163 -13.22 -5.61 -5.74
C ALA A 163 -14.63 -5.04 -5.98
N HIS A 164 -15.65 -5.90 -5.98
CA HIS A 164 -17.05 -5.50 -6.18
C HIS A 164 -17.61 -4.72 -4.97
N LEU A 165 -17.26 -5.11 -3.73
CA LEU A 165 -17.67 -4.39 -2.52
C LEU A 165 -16.98 -3.03 -2.42
N ARG A 166 -15.68 -2.96 -2.73
CA ARG A 166 -14.97 -1.66 -2.77
C ARG A 166 -15.54 -0.71 -3.82
N ARG A 167 -16.07 -1.24 -4.95
CA ARG A 167 -16.78 -0.41 -5.93
C ARG A 167 -18.10 0.09 -5.36
N ALA A 168 -18.90 -0.79 -4.76
CA ALA A 168 -20.16 -0.42 -4.12
C ALA A 168 -20.01 0.63 -3.02
N LEU A 169 -18.92 0.54 -2.23
CA LEU A 169 -18.58 1.53 -1.22
C LEU A 169 -18.38 2.92 -1.83
N ARG A 170 -17.56 3.01 -2.89
CA ARG A 170 -17.31 4.26 -3.62
C ARG A 170 -18.56 4.79 -4.30
N ASP A 171 -19.37 3.91 -4.88
CA ASP A 171 -20.64 4.28 -5.50
C ASP A 171 -21.55 4.96 -4.46
N GLY A 172 -21.66 4.39 -3.25
CA GLY A 172 -22.44 4.96 -2.16
C GLY A 172 -21.91 6.30 -1.67
N PHE A 173 -20.59 6.42 -1.54
CA PHE A 173 -19.92 7.67 -1.17
C PHE A 173 -20.22 8.79 -2.17
N TRP A 174 -19.98 8.53 -3.46
CA TRP A 174 -20.21 9.52 -4.52
C TRP A 174 -21.67 9.91 -4.69
N GLN A 175 -22.58 8.94 -4.65
CA GLN A 175 -24.01 9.22 -4.78
C GLN A 175 -24.52 10.10 -3.65
N HIS A 176 -24.03 9.91 -2.42
CA HIS A 176 -24.38 10.78 -1.31
C HIS A 176 -23.85 12.20 -1.54
N LEU A 177 -22.58 12.36 -1.92
CA LEU A 177 -22.00 13.69 -2.17
C LEU A 177 -22.70 14.44 -3.32
N GLN A 178 -23.01 13.74 -4.42
CA GLN A 178 -23.74 14.31 -5.56
C GLN A 178 -25.16 14.74 -5.20
N ALA A 179 -25.81 14.08 -4.25
CA ALA A 179 -27.14 14.46 -3.78
C ALA A 179 -27.14 15.72 -2.88
N GLN A 180 -25.97 16.16 -2.40
CA GLN A 180 -25.82 17.31 -1.51
C GLN A 180 -25.30 18.59 -2.20
N TYR A 181 -24.98 18.49 -3.50
CA TYR A 181 -24.57 19.60 -4.35
C TYR A 181 -25.77 20.13 -5.15
#